data_AF-X0W8S8-F1
#
_entry.id   AF-X0W8S8-F1
#
_cell.length_a   1.000
_cell.length_b   1.000
_cell.length_c   1.000
_cell.angle_alpha   90.00
_cell.angle_beta   90.00
_cell.angle_gamma   90.00
#
_symmetry.space_group_name_H-M   'P 1'
#
loop_
_entity.id
_entity.type
_entity.pdbx_description
1 polymer ?
#
loop_
_entity_poly.entity_id
_entity_poly.type
_entity_poly.pdbx_seq_one_letter_code
_entity_poly.pdbx_strand_id
1 'polypeptide(L)'
;ISIIASIQVSEAVRVLLGRSPNLANKLIFCDLEDLSFEKIVLAKVETCPVCGSKPRSEPSTIKHDPVQEICGREGRRVFVFTPDDALDIDLAGLNSRLRAAGYQPSVEAKLGTTFSKGSVKGSVLKSGVVILEGVDGMDEAIRLRGSLLPGV
;
A
#
# COMPACT_ATOMS: atom_id res chain seq x y z
N ILE A 1 15.89 -5.86 -2.23
CA ILE A 1 14.51 -5.57 -1.72
C ILE A 1 14.00 -6.66 -0.77
N SER A 2 14.04 -7.95 -1.13
CA SER A 2 13.44 -9.05 -0.33
C SER A 2 13.96 -9.17 1.11
N ILE A 3 15.23 -8.86 1.36
CA ILE A 3 15.81 -8.93 2.72
C ILE A 3 15.18 -7.87 3.64
N ILE A 4 15.08 -6.62 3.17
CA ILE A 4 14.49 -5.52 3.94
C ILE A 4 13.00 -5.80 4.22
N ALA A 5 12.26 -6.26 3.21
CA ALA A 5 10.87 -6.66 3.38
C ALA A 5 10.71 -7.80 4.42
N SER A 6 11.60 -8.79 4.40
CA SER A 6 11.59 -9.89 5.37
C SER A 6 11.85 -9.41 6.80
N ILE A 7 12.76 -8.46 6.97
CA ILE A 7 13.03 -7.83 8.28
C ILE A 7 11.80 -7.06 8.76
N GLN A 8 11.18 -6.25 7.90
CA GLN A 8 9.96 -5.49 8.23
C GLN A 8 8.81 -6.41 8.66
N VAL A 9 8.58 -7.50 7.92
CA VAL A 9 7.55 -8.50 8.26
C VAL A 9 7.86 -9.16 9.61
N SER A 10 9.12 -9.52 9.87
CA SER A 10 9.52 -10.11 11.15
C SER A 10 9.23 -9.17 12.34
N GLU A 11 9.54 -7.88 12.21
CA GLU A 11 9.24 -6.90 13.25
C GLU A 11 7.73 -6.66 13.40
N ALA A 12 6.97 -6.61 12.30
CA ALA A 12 5.51 -6.49 12.35
C ALA A 12 4.85 -7.68 13.07
N VAL A 13 5.29 -8.91 12.77
CA VAL A 13 4.82 -10.13 13.47
C VAL A 13 5.14 -10.07 14.96
N ARG A 14 6.31 -9.54 15.36
CA ARG A 14 6.63 -9.35 16.78
C ARG A 14 5.62 -8.43 17.46
N VAL A 15 5.32 -7.28 16.86
CA VAL A 15 4.34 -6.32 17.40
C VAL A 15 2.96 -6.98 17.54
N LEU A 16 2.48 -7.68 16.50
CA LEU A 16 1.19 -8.35 16.52
C LEU A 16 1.08 -9.43 17.60
N LEU A 17 2.20 -10.09 17.93
CA LEU A 17 2.29 -11.08 19.00
C LEU A 17 2.56 -10.46 20.39
N GLY A 18 2.51 -9.13 20.53
CA GLY A 18 2.80 -8.43 21.79
C GLY A 18 4.27 -8.51 22.23
N ARG A 19 5.18 -8.87 21.33
CA ARG A 19 6.62 -8.96 21.59
C ARG A 19 7.28 -7.61 21.27
N SER A 20 8.29 -7.25 22.06
CA SER A 20 9.12 -6.09 21.74
C SER A 20 9.80 -6.27 20.37
N PRO A 21 9.74 -5.27 19.47
CA PRO A 21 10.56 -5.25 18.27
C PRO A 21 12.05 -5.29 18.62
N ASN A 22 12.86 -5.99 17.84
CA ASN A 22 14.31 -5.98 18.02
C ASN A 22 14.91 -4.61 17.64
N LEU A 23 14.27 -3.94 16.70
CA LEU A 23 14.67 -2.66 16.13
C LEU A 23 13.96 -1.47 16.77
N ALA A 24 13.28 -1.69 17.91
CA ALA A 24 12.76 -0.58 18.70
C ALA A 24 13.87 0.44 18.96
N ASN A 25 13.59 1.71 18.62
CA ASN A 25 14.51 2.84 18.70
C ASN A 25 15.83 2.65 17.95
N LYS A 26 15.82 1.89 16.84
CA LYS A 26 17.02 1.69 16.00
C LYS A 26 16.68 1.90 14.53
N LEU A 27 17.54 2.62 13.83
CA LEU A 27 17.57 2.66 12.37
C LEU A 27 18.49 1.54 11.89
N ILE A 28 18.02 0.69 10.98
CA ILE A 28 18.92 -0.18 10.21
C ILE A 28 19.40 0.59 9.00
N PHE A 29 20.72 0.68 8.86
CA PHE A 29 21.37 1.05 7.62
C PHE A 29 21.90 -0.23 6.95
N CYS A 30 21.55 -0.41 5.69
CA CYS A 30 21.93 -1.59 4.90
C CYS A 30 22.70 -1.09 3.69
N ASP A 31 23.99 -1.37 3.68
CA ASP A 31 24.86 -1.09 2.55
C ASP A 31 24.99 -2.39 1.72
N LEU A 32 24.68 -2.26 0.43
CA LEU A 32 24.66 -3.39 -0.50
C LEU A 32 25.97 -3.54 -1.26
N GLU A 33 26.85 -2.53 -1.22
CA GLU A 33 28.19 -2.60 -1.80
C GLU A 33 29.10 -3.45 -0.92
N ASP A 34 29.06 -3.22 0.39
CA ASP A 34 29.86 -3.97 1.38
C ASP A 34 29.08 -5.12 2.06
N LEU A 35 27.77 -5.23 1.78
CA LEU A 35 26.84 -6.20 2.36
C LEU A 35 26.72 -6.09 3.89
N SER A 36 26.90 -4.89 4.44
CA SER A 36 26.86 -4.63 5.88
C SER A 36 25.46 -4.23 6.37
N PHE A 37 25.23 -4.50 7.66
CA PHE A 37 24.01 -4.12 8.37
C PHE A 37 24.38 -3.41 9.67
N GLU A 38 24.17 -2.11 9.71
CA GLU A 38 24.43 -1.29 10.89
C GLU A 38 23.14 -0.96 11.63
N LYS A 39 23.20 -0.91 12.96
CA LYS A 39 22.09 -0.49 13.82
C LYS A 39 22.47 0.80 14.52
N ILE A 40 21.84 1.89 14.11
CA ILE A 40 22.03 3.21 14.71
C ILE A 40 20.93 3.39 15.76
N VAL A 41 21.32 3.59 17.03
CA VAL A 41 20.35 3.86 18.11
C VAL A 41 19.81 5.27 17.94
N LEU A 42 18.49 5.38 17.88
CA LEU A 42 17.77 6.64 17.81
C LEU A 42 17.28 7.04 19.20
N ALA A 43 17.32 8.33 19.47
CA ALA A 43 16.70 8.92 20.64
C ALA A 43 15.70 10.00 20.20
N LYS A 44 14.62 10.14 20.96
CA LYS A 44 13.67 11.22 20.78
C LYS A 44 14.35 12.55 21.11
N VAL A 45 14.17 13.54 20.24
CA VAL A 45 14.65 14.90 20.49
C VAL A 45 13.57 15.67 21.27
N GLU A 46 13.89 16.07 22.50
CA GLU A 46 12.92 16.73 23.39
C GLU A 46 12.47 18.11 22.91
N THR A 47 13.28 18.77 22.07
CA THR A 47 12.96 20.05 21.44
C THR A 47 12.15 19.91 20.14
N CYS A 48 11.77 18.69 19.75
CA CYS A 48 10.96 18.46 18.55
C CYS A 48 9.61 19.22 18.65
N PRO A 49 9.25 20.06 17.66
CA PRO A 49 8.02 20.86 17.72
C PRO A 49 6.74 20.02 17.57
N VAL A 50 6.84 18.75 17.15
CA VAL A 50 5.71 17.85 16.89
C VAL A 50 5.49 16.88 18.04
N CYS A 51 6.54 16.19 18.51
CA CYS A 51 6.41 15.13 19.51
C CYS A 51 7.27 15.34 20.77
N GLY A 52 8.04 16.42 20.87
CA GLY A 52 8.91 16.72 22.01
C GLY A 52 8.16 17.00 23.32
N SER A 53 8.88 17.32 24.40
CA SER A 53 8.26 17.62 25.71
C SER A 53 7.34 18.85 25.69
N LYS A 54 7.52 19.76 24.74
CA LYS A 54 6.70 20.97 24.56
C LYS A 54 6.37 21.17 23.07
N PRO A 55 5.41 20.41 22.51
CA PRO A 55 4.99 20.57 21.12
C PRO A 55 4.48 22.00 20.86
N ARG A 56 4.84 22.58 19.71
CA ARG A 56 4.40 23.92 19.31
C ARG A 56 3.18 23.89 18.39
N SER A 57 2.90 22.75 17.79
CA SER A 57 1.75 22.50 16.94
C SER A 57 1.31 21.06 17.10
N GLU A 58 0.03 20.80 16.85
CA GLU A 58 -0.42 19.43 16.60
C GLU A 58 0.24 18.91 15.30
N PRO A 59 0.48 17.60 15.19
CA PRO A 59 0.88 17.00 13.92
C PRO A 59 -0.15 17.36 12.85
N SER A 60 0.31 17.86 11.70
CA SER A 60 -0.57 18.05 10.55
C SER A 60 -1.21 16.72 10.17
N THR A 61 -2.47 16.74 9.76
CA THR A 61 -3.10 15.58 9.11
C THR A 61 -2.24 15.17 7.92
N ILE A 62 -1.86 13.89 7.90
CA ILE A 62 -1.11 13.32 6.78
C ILE A 62 -2.05 13.33 5.59
N LYS A 63 -1.75 14.13 4.58
CA LYS A 63 -2.42 14.04 3.28
C LYS A 63 -1.77 12.87 2.54
N HIS A 64 -2.45 11.74 2.51
CA HIS A 64 -2.03 10.64 1.65
C HIS A 64 -2.36 10.99 0.20
N ASP A 65 -1.39 10.81 -0.69
CA ASP A 65 -1.73 10.70 -2.11
C ASP A 65 -2.45 9.36 -2.27
N PRO A 66 -3.74 9.36 -2.63
CA PRO A 66 -4.52 8.14 -2.67
C PRO A 66 -4.01 7.18 -3.74
N VAL A 67 -3.10 7.59 -4.62
CA VAL A 67 -2.59 6.77 -5.72
C VAL A 67 -1.06 6.83 -5.80
N GLN A 68 -0.46 5.65 -5.91
CA GLN A 68 0.99 5.47 -6.02
C GLN A 68 1.32 4.67 -7.26
N GLU A 69 2.33 5.11 -8.02
CA GLU A 69 2.92 4.32 -9.08
C GLU A 69 4.09 3.48 -8.53
N ILE A 70 4.05 2.17 -8.76
CA ILE A 70 5.10 1.24 -8.39
C ILE A 70 5.54 0.39 -9.59
N CYS A 71 6.75 -0.16 -9.51
CA CYS A 71 7.27 -1.08 -10.51
C CYS A 71 6.65 -2.47 -10.34
N GLY A 72 5.91 -2.93 -11.35
CA GLY A 72 5.43 -4.29 -11.47
C GLY A 72 6.50 -5.25 -12.01
N ARG A 73 6.12 -6.52 -12.14
CA ARG A 73 6.99 -7.51 -12.77
C ARG A 73 7.17 -7.18 -14.25
N GLU A 74 8.36 -7.48 -14.77
CA GLU A 74 8.69 -7.25 -16.19
C GLU A 74 8.62 -5.76 -16.60
N GLY A 75 8.79 -4.84 -15.65
CA GLY A 75 8.78 -3.40 -15.91
C GLY A 75 7.38 -2.83 -16.17
N ARG A 76 6.31 -3.61 -15.92
CA ARG A 76 4.94 -3.11 -16.06
C ARG A 76 4.64 -2.05 -15.00
N ARG A 77 3.94 -0.99 -15.41
CA ARG A 77 3.47 0.06 -14.50
C ARG A 77 2.30 -0.47 -13.67
N VAL A 78 2.36 -0.24 -12.36
CA VAL A 78 1.31 -0.62 -11.42
C VAL A 78 0.89 0.61 -10.63
N PHE A 79 -0.41 0.86 -10.59
CA PHE A 79 -1.02 1.94 -9.83
C PHE A 79 -1.78 1.34 -8.64
N VAL A 80 -1.40 1.74 -7.44
CA VAL A 80 -2.03 1.30 -6.20
C VAL A 80 -2.81 2.46 -5.60
N PHE A 81 -4.11 2.30 -5.52
CA PHE A 81 -5.02 3.23 -4.86
C PHE A 81 -5.27 2.75 -3.44
N THR A 82 -4.99 3.59 -2.45
CA THR A 82 -5.21 3.28 -1.03
C THR A 82 -6.16 4.32 -0.46
N PRO A 83 -7.35 3.93 0.02
CA PRO A 83 -8.24 4.86 0.70
C PRO A 83 -7.66 5.24 2.07
N ASP A 84 -8.01 6.42 2.56
CA ASP A 84 -7.59 6.88 3.90
C ASP A 84 -8.11 5.96 5.01
N ASP A 85 -9.35 5.47 4.85
CA ASP A 85 -10.00 4.54 5.75
C ASP A 85 -10.41 3.25 5.04
N ALA A 86 -10.45 2.14 5.78
CA ALA A 86 -10.94 0.88 5.24
C ALA A 86 -12.42 0.98 4.88
N LEU A 87 -12.72 0.67 3.63
CA LEU A 87 -14.08 0.64 3.10
C LEU A 87 -14.70 -0.76 3.23
N ASP A 88 -15.97 -0.87 2.89
CA ASP A 88 -16.71 -2.14 2.81
C ASP A 88 -17.27 -2.30 1.38
N ILE A 89 -16.37 -2.53 0.42
CA ILE A 89 -16.75 -2.62 -1.00
C ILE A 89 -17.68 -3.82 -1.21
N ASP A 90 -18.83 -3.57 -1.84
CA ASP A 90 -19.69 -4.61 -2.39
C ASP A 90 -18.99 -5.30 -3.58
N LEU A 91 -18.30 -6.40 -3.27
CA LEU A 91 -17.59 -7.20 -4.26
C LEU A 91 -18.55 -7.90 -5.23
N ALA A 92 -19.77 -8.26 -4.82
CA ALA A 92 -20.73 -8.89 -5.73
C ALA A 92 -21.24 -7.91 -6.79
N GLY A 93 -21.56 -6.67 -6.38
CA GLY A 93 -21.87 -5.57 -7.29
C GLY A 93 -20.69 -5.21 -8.19
N LEU A 94 -19.47 -5.17 -7.64
CA LEU A 94 -18.25 -4.95 -8.43
C LEU A 94 -18.07 -6.03 -9.51
N ASN A 95 -18.22 -7.31 -9.16
CA ASN A 95 -18.05 -8.42 -10.11
C ASN A 95 -19.07 -8.35 -11.24
N SER A 96 -20.30 -7.95 -10.94
CA SER A 96 -21.34 -7.71 -11.93
C SER A 96 -20.95 -6.58 -12.90
N ARG A 97 -20.44 -5.44 -12.38
CA ARG A 97 -19.96 -4.32 -13.20
C ARG A 97 -18.74 -4.69 -14.05
N LEU A 98 -17.79 -5.44 -13.50
CA LEU A 98 -16.62 -5.93 -14.21
C LEU A 98 -17.02 -6.76 -15.42
N ARG A 99 -17.92 -7.72 -15.24
CA ARG A 99 -18.44 -8.57 -16.32
C ARG A 99 -19.16 -7.74 -17.38
N ALA A 100 -20.01 -6.79 -16.98
CA ALA A 100 -20.70 -5.89 -17.91
C ALA A 100 -19.73 -5.01 -18.73
N ALA A 101 -18.60 -4.61 -18.14
CA ALA A 101 -17.54 -3.85 -18.82
C ALA A 101 -16.58 -4.73 -19.65
N GLY A 102 -16.83 -6.05 -19.74
CA GLY A 102 -16.03 -7.00 -20.50
C GLY A 102 -14.72 -7.42 -19.82
N TYR A 103 -14.58 -7.20 -18.51
CA TYR A 103 -13.51 -7.79 -17.71
C TYR A 103 -13.88 -9.21 -17.29
N GLN A 104 -12.86 -10.05 -17.13
CA GLN A 104 -12.99 -11.42 -16.65
C GLN A 104 -12.47 -11.48 -15.21
N PRO A 105 -13.36 -11.65 -14.20
CA PRO A 105 -12.93 -11.98 -12.84
C PRO A 105 -12.20 -13.33 -12.86
N SER A 106 -10.95 -13.34 -12.41
CA SER A 106 -10.13 -14.56 -12.27
C SER A 106 -10.14 -15.08 -10.84
N VAL A 107 -10.39 -14.21 -9.86
CA VAL A 107 -10.57 -14.57 -8.45
C VAL A 107 -11.73 -13.78 -7.89
N GLU A 108 -12.67 -14.46 -7.24
CA GLU A 108 -13.77 -13.87 -6.48
C GLU A 108 -13.72 -14.43 -5.07
N ALA A 109 -13.22 -13.64 -4.11
CA ALA A 109 -13.02 -14.07 -2.74
C ALA A 109 -13.64 -13.07 -1.75
N LYS A 110 -13.77 -13.48 -0.49
CA LYS A 110 -14.34 -12.64 0.57
C LYS A 110 -13.58 -11.33 0.81
N LEU A 111 -12.27 -11.32 0.53
CA LEU A 111 -11.39 -10.17 0.79
C LEU A 111 -11.10 -9.34 -0.46
N GLY A 112 -11.48 -9.80 -1.64
CA GLY A 112 -11.24 -9.06 -2.87
C GLY A 112 -11.53 -9.85 -4.14
N THR A 113 -11.53 -9.11 -5.25
CA THR A 113 -11.69 -9.63 -6.60
C THR A 113 -10.47 -9.28 -7.43
N THR A 114 -9.92 -10.26 -8.15
CA THR A 114 -8.91 -10.04 -9.21
C THR A 114 -9.55 -10.23 -10.57
N PHE A 115 -9.21 -9.37 -11.53
CA PHE A 115 -9.79 -9.36 -12.87
C PHE A 115 -8.77 -9.01 -13.94
N SER A 116 -9.11 -9.27 -15.20
CA SER A 116 -8.27 -8.91 -16.35
C SER A 116 -9.08 -8.62 -17.61
N LYS A 117 -8.53 -7.81 -18.51
CA LYS A 117 -9.02 -7.56 -19.88
C LYS A 117 -7.84 -7.13 -20.75
N GLY A 118 -7.46 -7.95 -21.72
CA GLY A 118 -6.26 -7.69 -22.54
C GLY A 118 -5.00 -7.62 -21.67
N SER A 119 -4.24 -6.53 -21.82
CA SER A 119 -3.03 -6.23 -21.03
C SER A 119 -3.32 -5.77 -19.60
N VAL A 120 -4.55 -5.32 -19.33
CA VAL A 120 -4.94 -4.76 -18.03
C VAL A 120 -5.26 -5.89 -17.07
N LYS A 121 -4.60 -5.88 -15.92
CA LYS A 121 -4.90 -6.74 -14.78
C LYS A 121 -5.17 -5.86 -13.56
N GLY A 122 -6.17 -6.22 -12.77
CA GLY A 122 -6.49 -5.45 -11.58
C GLY A 122 -6.92 -6.31 -10.41
N SER A 123 -6.84 -5.75 -9.21
CA SER A 123 -7.42 -6.33 -7.99
C SER A 123 -8.08 -5.23 -7.17
N VAL A 124 -9.30 -5.49 -6.69
CA VAL A 124 -9.99 -4.64 -5.73
C VAL A 124 -10.16 -5.42 -4.45
N LEU A 125 -9.65 -4.89 -3.35
CA LEU A 125 -9.85 -5.46 -2.02
C LEU A 125 -11.13 -4.91 -1.42
N LYS A 126 -11.71 -5.70 -0.51
CA LYS A 126 -12.90 -5.30 0.27
C LYS A 126 -12.68 -3.99 1.03
N SER A 127 -11.43 -3.74 1.45
CA SER A 127 -10.99 -2.50 2.11
C SER A 127 -10.98 -1.27 1.21
N GLY A 128 -11.20 -1.41 -0.10
CA GLY A 128 -11.15 -0.30 -1.06
C GLY A 128 -9.80 -0.10 -1.74
N VAL A 129 -8.77 -0.87 -1.37
CA VAL A 129 -7.49 -0.86 -2.09
C VAL A 129 -7.70 -1.36 -3.51
N VAL A 130 -7.26 -0.58 -4.50
CA VAL A 130 -7.32 -0.97 -5.92
C VAL A 130 -5.92 -1.03 -6.48
N ILE A 131 -5.56 -2.14 -7.11
CA ILE A 131 -4.29 -2.33 -7.79
C ILE A 131 -4.59 -2.48 -9.28
N LEU A 132 -4.03 -1.64 -10.12
CA LEU A 132 -4.17 -1.69 -11.58
C LEU A 132 -2.80 -1.84 -12.22
N GLU A 133 -2.65 -2.79 -13.13
CA GLU A 133 -1.41 -3.11 -13.82
C GLU A 133 -1.63 -3.12 -15.32
N GLY A 134 -0.66 -2.61 -16.09
CA GLY A 134 -0.73 -2.57 -17.54
C GLY A 134 -1.60 -1.45 -18.10
N VAL A 135 -1.71 -0.34 -17.35
CA VAL A 135 -2.40 0.90 -17.73
C VAL A 135 -1.35 1.92 -18.20
N ASP A 136 -1.65 2.73 -19.21
CA ASP A 136 -0.65 3.56 -19.91
C ASP A 136 -0.24 4.81 -19.13
N GLY A 137 -0.96 5.17 -18.06
CA GLY A 137 -0.60 6.28 -17.19
C GLY A 137 -1.57 6.55 -16.05
N MET A 138 -1.16 7.51 -15.21
CA MET A 138 -1.88 7.92 -14.00
C MET A 138 -3.32 8.34 -14.29
N ASP A 139 -3.55 9.19 -15.30
CA ASP A 139 -4.89 9.69 -15.62
C ASP A 139 -5.83 8.58 -16.06
N GLU A 140 -5.32 7.59 -16.80
CA GLU A 140 -6.09 6.43 -17.21
C GLU A 140 -6.39 5.53 -16.02
N ALA A 141 -5.43 5.33 -15.12
CA ALA A 141 -5.63 4.56 -13.90
C ALA A 141 -6.72 5.19 -13.01
N ILE A 142 -6.72 6.52 -12.86
CA ILE A 142 -7.74 7.27 -12.12
C ILE A 142 -9.12 7.09 -12.75
N ARG A 143 -9.23 7.25 -14.08
CA ARG A 143 -10.50 7.04 -14.81
C ARG A 143 -11.02 5.62 -14.64
N LEU A 144 -10.15 4.62 -14.80
CA LEU A 144 -10.51 3.22 -14.65
C LEU A 144 -10.99 2.94 -13.23
N ARG A 145 -10.25 3.37 -12.19
CA ARG A 145 -10.67 3.23 -10.79
C ARG A 145 -12.05 3.85 -10.54
N GLY A 146 -12.28 5.07 -11.02
CA GLY A 146 -13.57 5.77 -10.86
C GLY A 146 -14.74 5.02 -11.52
N SER A 147 -14.51 4.38 -12.67
CA SER A 147 -15.54 3.56 -13.34
C SER A 147 -15.86 2.26 -12.58
N LEU A 148 -14.88 1.68 -11.89
CA LEU A 148 -15.05 0.43 -11.14
C LEU A 148 -15.75 0.66 -9.80
N LEU A 149 -15.40 1.76 -9.14
CA LEU A 149 -15.89 2.16 -7.82
C LEU A 149 -16.46 3.59 -7.85
N PRO A 150 -17.63 3.82 -8.49
CA PRO A 150 -18.27 5.13 -8.52
C PRO A 150 -18.78 5.52 -7.13
N GLY A 151 -18.54 6.77 -6.72
CA GLY A 151 -19.04 7.34 -5.45
C GLY A 151 -18.20 6.98 -4.21
N VAL A 152 -17.09 6.28 -4.44
CA VAL A 152 -15.99 6.00 -3.50
C VAL A 152 -14.77 6.71 -4.04
#